data_AF-A0A7C5MU86-F1
#
_entry.id   AF-A0A7C5MU86-F1
#
_cell.length_a   1.000
_cell.length_b   1.000
_cell.length_c   1.000
_cell.angle_alpha   90.00
_cell.angle_beta   90.00
_cell.angle_gamma   90.00
#
_symmetry.space_group_name_H-M   'P 1'
#
loop_
_entity.id
_entity.type
_entity.pdbx_description
1 polymer ?
#
loop_
_entity_poly.entity_id
_entity_poly.type
_entity_poly.pdbx_seq_one_letter_code
_entity_poly.pdbx_strand_id
1 'polypeptide(L)'
;MELLRRLGFLLDLPFKLVAVGLITIYRYTLSAIAGRACRHLPTCSEFTRDAIWRFGFWAGGWMGAARLFRCRPGGSHGYDPVPEEKPQNARWYLPWTYGRWK
;
A
#
# COMPACT_ATOMS: atom_id res chain seq x y z
N MET A 1 -12.28 7.59 22.89
CA MET A 1 -11.41 7.44 21.69
C MET A 1 -10.93 6.00 21.48
N GLU A 2 -10.59 5.24 22.53
CA GLU A 2 -10.17 3.83 22.43
C GLU A 2 -11.21 2.92 21.74
N LEU A 3 -12.50 3.10 22.03
CA LEU A 3 -13.59 2.32 21.43
C LEU A 3 -13.76 2.59 19.93
N LEU A 4 -13.69 3.86 19.50
CA LEU A 4 -13.69 4.26 18.09
C LEU A 4 -12.47 3.71 17.33
N ARG A 5 -11.32 3.65 18.00
CA ARG A 5 -10.09 3.09 17.44
C ARG A 5 -10.17 1.57 17.29
N ARG A 6 -10.80 0.88 18.25
CA ARG A 6 -11.10 -0.57 18.20
C ARG A 6 -12.16 -0.91 17.15
N LEU A 7 -13.23 -0.13 17.06
CA LEU A 7 -14.26 -0.29 16.02
C LEU A 7 -13.68 -0.03 14.62
N GLY A 8 -12.86 1.01 14.46
CA GLY A 8 -12.14 1.27 13.21
C GLY A 8 -11.23 0.12 12.80
N PHE A 9 -10.55 -0.52 13.76
CA PHE A 9 -9.71 -1.70 13.48
C PHE A 9 -10.53 -2.94 13.09
N LEU A 10 -11.67 -3.16 13.75
CA LEU A 10 -12.57 -4.28 13.45
C LEU A 10 -13.25 -4.13 12.08
N LEU A 11 -13.62 -2.90 11.71
CA LEU A 11 -14.18 -2.60 10.39
C LEU A 11 -13.12 -2.67 9.28
N ASP A 12 -11.86 -2.33 9.55
CA ASP A 12 -10.77 -2.39 8.56
C ASP A 12 -10.31 -3.82 8.26
N LEU A 13 -10.45 -4.75 9.23
CA LEU A 13 -10.02 -6.14 9.11
C LEU A 13 -10.57 -6.88 7.87
N PRO A 14 -11.89 -6.89 7.58
CA PRO A 14 -12.42 -7.53 6.37
C PRO A 14 -11.85 -6.89 5.10
N PHE A 15 -11.76 -5.56 5.02
CA PHE A 15 -11.20 -4.87 3.85
C PHE A 15 -9.72 -5.17 3.66
N LYS A 16 -8.94 -5.21 4.75
CA LYS A 16 -7.54 -5.61 4.74
C LYS A 16 -7.36 -7.01 4.17
N LEU A 17 -8.13 -7.98 4.65
CA LEU A 17 -8.03 -9.37 4.19
C LEU A 17 -8.43 -9.52 2.72
N VAL A 18 -9.54 -8.92 2.31
CA VAL A 18 -9.99 -8.93 0.91
C VAL A 18 -8.95 -8.30 0.01
N ALA A 19 -8.43 -7.12 0.35
CA ALA A 19 -7.43 -6.43 -0.46
C ALA A 19 -6.12 -7.20 -0.58
N VAL A 20 -5.59 -7.72 0.53
CA VAL A 20 -4.38 -8.55 0.52
C VAL A 20 -4.61 -9.83 -0.29
N GLY A 21 -5.78 -10.44 -0.17
CA GLY A 21 -6.19 -11.61 -0.95
C GLY A 21 -6.20 -11.31 -2.45
N LEU A 22 -6.87 -10.25 -2.87
CA LEU A 22 -6.93 -9.83 -4.28
C LEU A 22 -5.54 -9.50 -4.85
N ILE A 23 -4.71 -8.76 -4.11
CA ILE A 23 -3.34 -8.45 -4.55
C ILE A 23 -2.51 -9.73 -4.66
N THR A 24 -2.69 -10.67 -3.75
CA THR A 24 -1.97 -11.95 -3.76
C THR A 24 -2.40 -12.80 -4.95
N ILE A 25 -3.70 -12.91 -5.23
CA ILE A 25 -4.23 -13.59 -6.40
C ILE A 25 -3.67 -12.95 -7.67
N TYR A 26 -3.75 -11.62 -7.80
CA TYR A 26 -3.19 -10.87 -8.93
C TYR A 26 -1.70 -11.18 -9.16
N ARG A 27 -0.90 -11.24 -8.08
CA ARG A 27 0.54 -11.55 -8.17
C ARG A 27 0.81 -12.96 -8.68
N TYR A 28 0.00 -13.93 -8.28
CA TYR A 28 0.19 -15.33 -8.70
C TYR A 28 -0.43 -15.66 -10.05
N THR A 29 -1.41 -14.90 -10.52
CA THR A 29 -2.07 -15.13 -11.83
C THR A 29 -1.59 -14.14 -12.88
N LEU A 30 -2.01 -12.88 -12.77
CA LEU A 30 -1.84 -11.85 -13.80
C LEU A 30 -0.41 -11.32 -13.88
N SER A 31 0.28 -11.16 -12.75
CA SER A 31 1.69 -10.70 -12.76
C SER A 31 2.65 -11.74 -13.34
N ALA A 32 2.29 -13.03 -13.32
CA ALA A 32 3.08 -14.07 -13.97
C ALA A 32 3.02 -13.95 -15.51
N ILE A 33 1.93 -13.38 -16.04
CA ILE A 33 1.67 -13.25 -17.48
C ILE A 33 2.11 -11.87 -18.01
N ALA A 34 1.91 -10.79 -17.24
CA ALA A 34 2.13 -9.41 -17.69
C ALA A 34 3.59 -8.92 -17.63
N GLY A 35 4.50 -9.71 -17.05
CA GLY A 35 5.90 -9.30 -16.83
C GLY A 35 6.07 -8.27 -15.70
N ARG A 36 7.26 -8.23 -15.09
CA ARG A 36 7.58 -7.30 -14.00
C ARG A 36 8.05 -5.95 -14.56
N ALA A 37 7.12 -5.06 -14.92
CA ALA A 37 7.42 -3.69 -15.38
C ALA A 37 7.64 -2.67 -14.25
N CYS A 38 7.64 -3.13 -12.99
CA CYS A 38 7.81 -2.25 -11.84
C CYS A 38 9.25 -1.74 -11.74
N ARG A 39 9.42 -0.42 -11.65
CA ARG A 39 10.72 0.26 -11.53
C ARG A 39 11.28 0.27 -10.11
N HIS A 40 10.47 -0.15 -9.15
CA HIS A 40 10.88 -0.21 -7.76
C HIS A 40 10.94 -1.64 -7.22
N LEU A 41 11.80 -1.82 -6.21
CA LEU A 41 11.94 -3.04 -5.41
C LEU A 41 11.59 -2.73 -3.94
N PRO A 42 10.77 -3.54 -3.24
CA PRO A 42 9.90 -4.58 -3.81
C PRO A 42 8.88 -4.00 -4.81
N THR A 43 8.18 -4.86 -5.56
CA THR A 43 7.23 -4.40 -6.59
C THR A 43 6.08 -3.59 -5.97
N CYS A 44 5.41 -2.72 -6.75
CA CYS A 44 4.28 -1.92 -6.25
C CYS A 44 3.18 -2.78 -5.62
N SER A 45 2.90 -3.97 -6.17
CA SER A 45 1.95 -4.92 -5.60
C SER A 45 2.43 -5.52 -4.27
N GLU A 46 3.71 -5.88 -4.16
CA GLU A 46 4.29 -6.38 -2.90
C GLU A 46 4.27 -5.32 -1.81
N PHE A 47 4.69 -4.12 -2.16
CA PHE A 47 4.65 -2.98 -1.25
C PHE A 47 3.24 -2.66 -0.80
N THR A 48 2.26 -2.65 -1.72
CA THR A 48 0.88 -2.35 -1.37
C THR A 48 0.32 -3.43 -0.45
N ARG A 49 0.59 -4.70 -0.72
CA ARG A 49 0.23 -5.82 0.17
C ARG A 49 0.82 -5.63 1.57
N ASP A 50 2.13 -5.36 1.64
CA ASP A 50 2.85 -5.25 2.91
C ASP A 50 2.44 -3.99 3.70
N ALA A 51 2.17 -2.90 3.00
CA ALA A 51 1.67 -1.66 3.59
C ALA A 51 0.25 -1.84 4.14
N ILE A 52 -0.65 -2.50 3.39
CA ILE A 52 -2.01 -2.81 3.88
C ILE A 52 -1.93 -3.77 5.08
N TRP A 53 -1.04 -4.76 5.01
CA TRP A 53 -0.86 -5.70 6.10
C TRP A 53 -0.40 -5.01 7.40
N ARG A 54 0.55 -4.08 7.29
CA ARG A 54 1.14 -3.37 8.43
C ARG A 54 0.26 -2.25 8.97
N PHE A 55 -0.41 -1.49 8.10
CA PHE A 55 -1.03 -0.21 8.46
C PHE A 55 -2.55 -0.16 8.32
N GLY A 56 -3.17 -1.20 7.76
CA GLY A 56 -4.60 -1.28 7.46
C GLY A 56 -4.93 -0.89 6.03
N PHE A 57 -6.17 -1.14 5.60
CA PHE A 57 -6.61 -0.95 4.21
C PHE A 57 -6.42 0.49 3.73
N TRP A 58 -6.88 1.48 4.50
CA TRP A 58 -6.80 2.87 4.09
C TRP A 58 -5.38 3.42 4.03
N ALA A 59 -4.62 3.30 5.12
CA ALA A 59 -3.26 3.83 5.17
C ALA A 59 -2.32 3.11 4.20
N GLY A 60 -2.39 1.78 4.16
CA GLY A 60 -1.59 0.99 3.24
C GLY A 60 -2.00 1.17 1.78
N GLY A 61 -3.31 1.31 1.52
CA GLY A 61 -3.85 1.61 0.20
C GLY A 61 -3.34 2.95 -0.34
N TRP A 62 -3.36 4.01 0.48
CA TRP A 62 -2.83 5.31 0.07
C TRP A 62 -1.32 5.30 -0.17
N MET A 63 -0.55 4.60 0.66
CA MET A 63 0.89 4.41 0.42
C MET A 63 1.14 3.69 -0.92
N GLY A 64 0.41 2.60 -1.17
CA GLY A 64 0.50 1.82 -2.40
C GLY A 64 0.13 2.61 -3.64
N ALA A 65 -0.99 3.34 -3.59
CA ALA A 65 -1.45 4.22 -4.66
C ALA A 65 -0.42 5.32 -4.97
N ALA A 66 0.10 6.00 -3.95
CA ALA A 66 1.16 7.00 -4.15
C ALA A 66 2.40 6.41 -4.83
N ARG A 67 2.78 5.17 -4.49
CA ARG A 67 3.91 4.49 -5.14
C ARG A 67 3.60 4.08 -6.58
N LEU A 68 2.39 3.60 -6.86
CA LEU A 68 1.95 3.28 -8.23
C LEU A 68 2.05 4.51 -9.13
N PHE A 69 1.60 5.68 -8.65
CA PHE A 69 1.74 6.92 -9.40
C PHE A 69 3.21 7.27 -9.66
N ARG A 70 4.13 7.06 -8.73
CA ARG A 70 5.55 7.32 -8.95
C ARG A 70 6.23 6.26 -9.84
N CYS A 71 5.70 5.05 -9.92
CA CYS A 71 6.26 3.95 -10.69
C CYS A 71 5.92 4.03 -12.19
N ARG A 72 6.37 5.10 -12.84
CA ARG A 72 6.16 5.35 -14.28
C ARG A 72 7.46 5.86 -14.95
N PRO A 73 7.57 5.86 -16.29
CA PRO A 73 8.63 6.58 -16.99
C PRO A 73 8.69 8.05 -16.55
N GLY A 74 9.86 8.56 -16.17
CA GLY A 74 10.04 9.91 -15.62
C GLY A 74 9.62 10.07 -14.15
N GLY A 75 9.24 8.99 -13.47
CA GLY A 75 9.00 8.96 -12.02
C GLY A 75 10.19 8.40 -11.23
N SER A 76 9.96 8.05 -9.95
CA SER A 76 10.98 7.46 -9.09
C SER A 76 11.23 5.98 -9.41
N HIS A 77 12.37 5.47 -8.97
CA HIS A 77 12.78 4.07 -9.16
C HIS A 77 13.75 3.64 -8.04
N GLY A 78 14.05 2.33 -7.96
CA GLY A 78 15.00 1.78 -6.99
C GLY A 78 14.36 1.13 -5.76
N TYR A 79 15.15 0.97 -4.70
CA TYR A 79 14.72 0.29 -3.48
C TYR A 79 13.92 1.23 -2.56
N ASP A 80 12.65 0.91 -2.31
CA ASP A 80 11.72 1.70 -1.49
C ASP A 80 10.86 0.74 -0.63
N PRO A 81 11.36 0.23 0.51
CA PRO A 81 10.62 -0.69 1.36
C PRO A 81 9.49 0.02 2.11
N VAL A 82 8.50 -0.75 2.59
CA VAL A 82 7.43 -0.21 3.44
C VAL A 82 8.06 0.40 4.70
N PRO A 83 7.70 1.65 5.07
CA PRO A 83 8.26 2.29 6.25
C PRO A 83 7.86 1.56 7.53
N GLU A 84 8.62 1.79 8.61
CA GLU A 84 8.32 1.13 9.89
C GLU A 84 7.11 1.72 10.60
N GLU A 85 6.91 3.02 10.42
CA GLU A 85 5.86 3.80 11.04
C GLU A 85 5.08 4.61 10.01
N LYS A 86 3.83 4.94 10.34
CA LYS A 86 3.03 5.87 9.55
C LYS A 86 3.54 7.30 9.74
N PRO A 87 3.38 8.18 8.74
CA PRO A 87 3.62 9.62 8.92
C PRO A 87 2.81 10.16 10.11
N GLN A 88 3.42 10.98 10.96
CA GLN A 88 2.78 11.48 12.19
C GLN A 88 1.53 12.33 11.89
N ASN A 89 1.52 13.02 10.74
CA ASN A 89 0.40 13.84 10.26
C ASN A 89 -0.59 13.07 9.36
N ALA A 90 -0.47 11.74 9.26
CA ALA A 90 -1.34 10.96 8.42
C ALA A 90 -2.81 10.98 8.92
N ARG A 91 -3.73 11.27 8.01
CA ARG A 91 -5.18 11.22 8.22
C ARG A 91 -5.82 10.48 7.06
N TRP A 92 -6.86 9.69 7.33
CA TRP A 92 -7.48 8.84 6.31
C TRP A 92 -7.96 9.60 5.06
N TYR A 93 -8.33 10.88 5.20
CA TYR A 93 -8.79 11.77 4.13
C TYR A 93 -7.66 12.60 3.46
N LEU A 94 -6.41 12.48 3.91
CA LEU A 94 -5.27 13.22 3.36
C LEU A 94 -4.32 12.27 2.58
N PRO A 95 -4.70 11.79 1.40
CA PRO A 95 -3.96 10.76 0.67
C PRO A 95 -2.51 11.16 0.35
N TRP A 96 -2.25 12.45 0.08
CA TRP A 96 -0.90 12.96 -0.23
C TRP A 96 0.09 12.84 0.92
N THR A 97 -0.39 12.77 2.17
CA THR A 97 0.48 12.65 3.37
C THR A 97 1.09 11.26 3.52
N TYR A 98 0.47 10.23 2.92
CA TYR A 98 0.96 8.85 2.99
C TYR A 98 2.09 8.56 1.99
N GLY A 99 2.22 9.36 0.93
CA GLY A 99 3.26 9.20 -0.07
C GLY A 99 4.59 9.81 0.37
N ARG A 100 5.68 9.05 0.27
CA ARG A 100 7.04 9.62 0.27
C ARG A 100 7.38 10.06 -1.15
N TRP A 101 7.16 11.33 -1.46
CA TRP A 101 7.41 11.95 -2.77
C TRP A 101 8.87 12.37 -2.91
N LYS A 102 9.77 11.39 -2.76
CA LYS A 102 11.20 11.56 -3.06
C LYS A 102 11.48 11.20 -4.51
#